data_AF-A0A6M1NMB6-F1
#
_entry.id   AF-A0A6M1NMB6-F1
#
_cell.length_a   1.000
_cell.length_b   1.000
_cell.length_c   1.000
_cell.angle_alpha   90.00
_cell.angle_beta   90.00
_cell.angle_gamma   90.00
#
_symmetry.space_group_name_H-M   'P 1'
#
loop_
_entity.id
_entity.type
_entity.pdbx_description
1 polymer ?
#
loop_
_entity_poly.entity_id
_entity_poly.type
_entity_poly.pdbx_seq_one_letter_code
_entity_poly.pdbx_strand_id
1 'polypeptide(L)'
;MLPYILLVFCTIATSSALAQLYTIDGKHTYGLGSNITIGIHLSKVKHFLPYVEANINAGYLYQGKRVGVTPQVQYSFKWNTFSTLDEGFSHQFFGSIQFPISFSTGESKNNRHYNSNYNQPFYAFADLSTPAIKNPYHYAFTLGTQGILMKNPKENFKFQQVGTVNLKADEFHIFYQNDGVMLPFMIDGYDRWYTSSLLIAWHRSAHQLFNHFALAYNRFTGYSPLSYELAKKIGDNVVDYKEQGELLYNEDYLRFTAGHSQIGNINLKAINPELRVIQGQKAVHYVSNMPYHIDNSQLRFSVDVQSQIFISKHLNNEKH
;
A
#
# COMPACT_ATOMS: atom_id res chain seq x y z
N MET A 1 -37.66 1.70 11.00
CA MET A 1 -36.64 0.74 10.51
C MET A 1 -35.23 1.31 10.74
N LEU A 2 -34.84 1.50 12.00
CA LEU A 2 -33.57 2.14 12.35
C LEU A 2 -32.83 1.61 13.62
N PRO A 3 -33.14 0.45 14.25
CA PRO A 3 -32.33 -0.02 15.39
C PRO A 3 -31.51 -1.31 15.17
N TYR A 4 -31.34 -1.83 13.94
CA TYR A 4 -30.58 -3.07 13.69
C TYR A 4 -29.19 -2.88 13.05
N ILE A 5 -28.64 -1.67 13.05
CA ILE A 5 -27.21 -1.46 12.74
C ILE A 5 -26.41 -1.71 14.04
N LEU A 6 -26.52 -2.92 14.57
CA LEU A 6 -25.75 -3.37 15.72
C LEU A 6 -24.48 -4.06 15.21
N LEU A 7 -23.44 -3.26 15.05
CA LEU A 7 -22.09 -3.54 15.53
C LEU A 7 -21.69 -5.04 15.54
N VAL A 8 -21.34 -5.59 14.37
CA VAL A 8 -20.38 -6.70 14.31
C VAL A 8 -18.98 -6.09 14.24
N PHE A 9 -18.59 -5.38 15.30
CA PHE A 9 -17.17 -5.20 15.57
C PHE A 9 -16.75 -6.45 16.35
N CYS A 10 -16.29 -7.47 15.63
CA CYS A 10 -15.43 -8.44 16.26
C CYS A 10 -14.22 -7.67 16.78
N THR A 11 -14.17 -7.47 18.10
CA THR A 11 -12.98 -7.02 18.80
C THR A 11 -11.92 -8.12 18.67
N ILE A 12 -11.24 -8.15 17.53
CA ILE A 12 -9.93 -8.77 17.47
C ILE A 12 -9.02 -7.79 18.18
N ALA A 13 -8.94 -7.91 19.50
CA ALA A 13 -8.00 -7.19 20.33
C ALA A 13 -6.59 -7.60 19.86
N THR A 14 -6.01 -6.81 18.95
CA THR A 14 -4.62 -7.01 18.58
C THR A 14 -3.76 -6.27 19.56
N SER A 15 -2.85 -7.01 20.17
CA SER A 15 -1.68 -6.46 20.86
C SER A 15 -0.74 -5.86 19.80
N SER A 16 -1.18 -4.78 19.17
CA SER A 16 -0.45 -4.03 18.15
C SER A 16 0.56 -3.12 18.86
N ALA A 17 1.74 -3.65 19.18
CA ALA A 17 2.88 -2.79 19.53
C ALA A 17 4.27 -3.44 19.45
N LEU A 18 4.44 -4.76 19.58
CA LEU A 18 5.75 -5.29 20.02
C LEU A 18 6.45 -6.30 19.14
N ALA A 19 6.01 -6.53 17.91
CA ALA A 19 6.60 -7.59 17.10
C ALA A 19 6.88 -7.11 15.67
N GLN A 20 7.95 -6.37 15.45
CA GLN A 20 8.28 -5.98 14.07
C GLN A 20 9.77 -6.04 13.74
N LEU A 21 10.64 -6.33 14.71
CA LEU A 21 12.07 -6.34 14.48
C LEU A 21 12.74 -7.47 15.27
N TYR A 22 13.22 -8.49 14.56
CA TYR A 22 14.33 -9.30 15.04
C TYR A 22 15.61 -8.62 14.57
N THR A 23 16.32 -7.95 15.48
CA THR A 23 17.63 -7.39 15.20
C THR A 23 18.68 -8.41 15.60
N ILE A 24 19.46 -8.93 14.64
CA ILE A 24 20.47 -9.97 14.91
C ILE A 24 21.75 -9.34 15.48
N ASP A 25 22.22 -8.25 14.88
CA ASP A 25 23.56 -7.69 15.18
C ASP A 25 23.59 -6.14 15.18
N GLY A 26 22.42 -5.50 15.21
CA GLY A 26 22.27 -4.04 15.13
C GLY A 26 22.26 -3.48 13.71
N LYS A 27 22.55 -4.31 12.70
CA LYS A 27 22.51 -3.93 11.28
C LYS A 27 21.49 -4.73 10.51
N HIS A 28 21.30 -6.00 10.85
CA HIS A 28 20.36 -6.88 10.18
C HIS A 28 19.05 -6.93 10.95
N THR A 29 17.94 -6.68 10.24
CA THR A 29 16.60 -6.74 10.80
C THR A 29 15.68 -7.57 9.93
N TYR A 30 14.90 -8.45 10.55
CA TYR A 30 13.89 -9.27 9.90
C TYR A 30 12.52 -8.99 10.48
N GLY A 31 11.51 -9.06 9.63
CA GLY A 31 10.13 -8.87 9.99
C GLY A 31 9.22 -9.89 9.31
N LEU A 32 8.26 -10.42 10.07
CA LEU A 32 7.17 -11.23 9.56
C LEU A 32 5.88 -10.69 10.18
N GLY A 33 4.92 -10.34 9.34
CA GLY A 33 3.61 -9.86 9.74
C GLY A 33 2.50 -10.64 9.07
N SER A 34 1.31 -10.48 9.64
CA SER A 34 0.08 -10.75 8.95
C SER A 34 -0.97 -9.71 9.33
N ASN A 35 -1.98 -9.52 8.51
CA ASN A 35 -3.12 -8.69 8.87
C ASN A 35 -4.40 -9.28 8.34
N ILE A 36 -5.48 -9.05 9.08
CA ILE A 36 -6.83 -9.39 8.68
C ILE A 36 -7.64 -8.10 8.66
N THR A 37 -8.26 -7.82 7.53
CA THR A 37 -9.16 -6.68 7.33
C THR A 37 -10.57 -7.21 7.19
N ILE A 38 -11.50 -6.62 7.94
CA ILE A 38 -12.92 -6.88 7.81
C ILE A 38 -13.56 -5.55 7.45
N GLY A 39 -14.26 -5.52 6.31
CA GLY A 39 -14.78 -4.28 5.77
C GLY A 39 -16.17 -4.41 5.17
N ILE A 40 -16.82 -3.25 5.00
CA ILE A 40 -18.13 -3.14 4.39
C ILE A 40 -18.05 -2.12 3.26
N HIS A 41 -18.37 -2.56 2.04
CA HIS A 41 -18.54 -1.67 0.90
C HIS A 41 -19.97 -1.12 0.84
N LEU A 42 -20.10 0.19 0.62
CA LEU A 42 -21.37 0.87 0.40
C LEU A 42 -21.41 1.33 -1.07
N SER A 43 -21.87 0.45 -1.96
CA SER A 43 -21.98 0.73 -3.40
C SER A 43 -23.44 0.94 -3.81
N LYS A 44 -23.84 2.19 -4.06
CA LYS A 44 -25.24 2.64 -4.12
C LYS A 44 -25.95 2.35 -2.78
N VAL A 45 -26.78 3.26 -2.28
CA VAL A 45 -27.40 3.24 -0.93
C VAL A 45 -28.19 1.94 -0.59
N LYS A 46 -28.30 0.96 -1.48
CA LYS A 46 -29.12 -0.25 -1.36
C LYS A 46 -28.38 -1.57 -1.13
N HIS A 47 -27.06 -1.68 -1.33
CA HIS A 47 -26.35 -2.96 -1.19
C HIS A 47 -25.18 -2.88 -0.22
N PHE A 48 -25.21 -3.74 0.80
CA PHE A 48 -24.17 -3.94 1.80
C PHE A 48 -23.35 -5.17 1.42
N LEU A 49 -22.07 -4.99 1.10
CA LEU A 49 -21.20 -6.09 0.69
C LEU A 49 -20.01 -6.21 1.67
N PRO A 50 -20.10 -7.11 2.67
CA PRO A 50 -18.97 -7.40 3.54
C PRO A 50 -17.89 -8.19 2.82
N TYR A 51 -16.64 -7.95 3.20
CA TYR A 51 -15.48 -8.68 2.68
C TYR A 51 -14.45 -8.97 3.78
N VAL A 52 -13.63 -10.00 3.54
CA VAL A 52 -12.48 -10.34 4.39
C VAL A 52 -11.22 -10.36 3.53
N GLU A 53 -10.19 -9.71 4.02
CA GLU A 53 -8.86 -9.70 3.38
C GLU A 53 -7.83 -10.16 4.40
N ALA A 54 -6.94 -11.06 3.99
CA ALA A 54 -5.84 -11.53 4.80
C ALA A 54 -4.53 -11.32 4.04
N ASN A 55 -3.51 -10.79 4.70
CA ASN A 55 -2.19 -10.66 4.09
C ASN A 55 -1.12 -11.23 5.01
N ILE A 56 -0.04 -11.71 4.39
CA ILE A 56 1.18 -12.19 5.04
C ILE A 56 2.34 -11.46 4.38
N ASN A 57 3.20 -10.86 5.18
CA ASN A 57 4.29 -10.03 4.70
C ASN A 57 5.58 -10.40 5.42
N ALA A 58 6.67 -10.50 4.67
CA ALA A 58 8.00 -10.77 5.17
C ALA A 58 8.97 -9.71 4.63
N GLY A 59 9.95 -9.33 5.44
CA GLY A 59 10.92 -8.33 5.03
C GLY A 59 12.25 -8.49 5.72
N TYR A 60 13.27 -7.97 5.07
CA TYR A 60 14.61 -7.88 5.59
C TYR A 60 15.16 -6.48 5.35
N LEU A 61 15.95 -6.00 6.30
CA LEU A 61 16.61 -4.72 6.24
C LEU A 61 18.06 -4.91 6.66
N TYR A 62 18.97 -4.44 5.81
CA TYR A 62 20.34 -4.13 6.19
C TYR A 62 20.45 -2.62 6.46
N GLN A 63 20.77 -2.26 7.69
CA GLN A 63 20.92 -0.91 8.19
C GLN A 63 22.41 -0.56 8.33
N GLY A 64 22.98 0.11 7.33
CA GLY A 64 24.25 0.80 7.49
C GLY A 64 24.09 2.14 8.21
N LYS A 65 25.21 2.83 8.45
CA LYS A 65 25.19 4.14 9.15
C LYS A 65 24.46 5.24 8.36
N ARG A 66 24.52 5.19 7.02
CA ARG A 66 23.93 6.20 6.12
C ARG A 66 23.20 5.58 4.92
N VAL A 67 23.44 4.31 4.63
CA VAL A 67 22.85 3.61 3.49
C VAL A 67 22.35 2.28 3.99
N GLY A 68 21.17 1.87 3.55
CA GLY A 68 20.64 0.53 3.78
C GLY A 68 20.12 -0.10 2.51
N VAL A 69 19.78 -1.38 2.61
CA VAL A 69 19.12 -2.14 1.55
C VAL A 69 17.97 -2.92 2.19
N THR A 70 16.83 -2.88 1.51
CA THR A 70 15.55 -3.25 2.12
C THR A 70 14.69 -4.05 1.15
N PRO A 71 14.93 -5.35 0.97
CA PRO A 71 14.00 -6.23 0.27
C PRO A 71 12.78 -6.57 1.16
N GLN A 72 11.58 -6.48 0.59
CA GLN A 72 10.33 -6.94 1.21
C GLN A 72 9.49 -7.73 0.23
N VAL A 73 8.83 -8.76 0.71
CA VAL A 73 7.91 -9.59 -0.06
C VAL A 73 6.61 -9.74 0.71
N GLN A 74 5.48 -9.58 0.03
CA GLN A 74 4.16 -9.78 0.62
C GLN A 74 3.30 -10.63 -0.29
N TYR A 75 2.50 -11.46 0.35
CA TYR A 75 1.42 -12.20 -0.26
C TYR A 75 0.09 -11.74 0.33
N SER A 76 -0.81 -11.31 -0.54
CA SER A 76 -2.13 -10.80 -0.22
C SER A 76 -3.20 -11.75 -0.75
N PHE A 77 -4.10 -12.16 0.12
CA PHE A 77 -5.25 -12.98 -0.21
C PHE A 77 -6.53 -12.21 0.11
N LYS A 78 -7.39 -12.02 -0.89
CA LYS A 78 -8.68 -11.36 -0.70
C LYS A 78 -9.81 -12.33 -1.01
N TRP A 79 -10.69 -12.51 -0.03
CA TRP A 79 -11.88 -13.32 -0.16
C TRP A 79 -13.12 -12.45 0.01
N ASN A 80 -13.86 -12.28 -1.09
CA ASN A 80 -15.16 -11.62 -1.04
C ASN A 80 -16.19 -12.63 -0.55
N THR A 81 -16.58 -12.52 0.73
CA THR A 81 -17.42 -13.52 1.40
C THR A 81 -18.91 -13.40 1.06
N PHE A 82 -19.41 -12.18 0.79
CA PHE A 82 -20.84 -11.93 0.55
C PHE A 82 -21.07 -10.86 -0.54
N SER A 83 -20.31 -10.92 -1.64
CA SER A 83 -20.50 -10.02 -2.79
C SER A 83 -21.48 -10.62 -3.81
N THR A 84 -22.46 -9.83 -4.28
CA THR A 84 -23.39 -10.24 -5.35
C THR A 84 -22.86 -9.97 -6.77
N LEU A 85 -21.68 -9.34 -6.90
CA LEU A 85 -21.13 -8.91 -8.20
C LEU A 85 -19.99 -9.80 -8.69
N ASP A 86 -19.34 -10.57 -7.81
CA ASP A 86 -18.35 -11.58 -8.18
C ASP A 86 -18.23 -12.59 -7.03
N GLU A 87 -18.62 -13.84 -7.30
CA GLU A 87 -18.28 -14.99 -6.45
C GLU A 87 -16.82 -15.37 -6.75
N GLY A 88 -15.92 -15.26 -5.76
CA GLY A 88 -14.56 -15.75 -5.97
C GLY A 88 -13.50 -15.29 -4.96
N PHE A 89 -12.34 -15.93 -5.11
CA PHE A 89 -11.11 -15.61 -4.42
C PHE A 89 -10.21 -14.81 -5.36
N SER A 90 -9.47 -13.83 -4.84
CA SER A 90 -8.43 -13.16 -5.62
C SER A 90 -7.12 -13.21 -4.86
N HIS A 91 -6.03 -13.40 -5.60
CA HIS A 91 -4.70 -13.51 -5.04
C HIS A 91 -3.81 -12.45 -5.67
N GLN A 92 -3.06 -11.76 -4.82
CA GLN A 92 -2.05 -10.83 -5.26
C GLN A 92 -0.75 -11.14 -4.53
N PHE A 93 0.32 -11.27 -5.28
CA PHE A 93 1.67 -11.36 -4.74
C PHE A 93 2.41 -10.09 -5.15
N PHE A 94 3.14 -9.48 -4.22
CA PHE A 94 4.04 -8.41 -4.60
C PHE A 94 5.40 -8.60 -3.92
N GLY A 95 6.44 -8.25 -4.65
CA GLY A 95 7.81 -8.15 -4.17
C GLY A 95 8.32 -6.74 -4.37
N SER A 96 9.12 -6.25 -3.44
CA SER A 96 9.73 -4.92 -3.50
C SER A 96 11.18 -4.99 -3.07
N ILE A 97 12.03 -4.20 -3.74
CA ILE A 97 13.42 -4.00 -3.37
C ILE A 97 13.65 -2.50 -3.30
N GLN A 98 14.03 -2.02 -2.13
CA GLN A 98 14.25 -0.59 -1.89
C GLN A 98 15.64 -0.31 -1.33
N PHE A 99 16.20 0.84 -1.70
CA PHE A 99 17.52 1.32 -1.33
C PHE A 99 17.39 2.64 -0.56
N PRO A 100 17.22 2.59 0.78
CA PRO A 100 17.17 3.80 1.59
C PRO A 100 18.55 4.45 1.73
N ILE A 101 18.60 5.74 1.42
CA ILE A 101 19.71 6.64 1.72
C ILE A 101 19.27 7.53 2.88
N SER A 102 19.98 7.46 3.99
CA SER A 102 19.71 8.26 5.18
C SER A 102 20.63 9.46 5.28
N PHE A 103 20.03 10.60 5.57
CA PHE A 103 20.71 11.83 5.94
C PHE A 103 20.58 12.08 7.45
N SER A 104 20.80 11.04 8.26
CA SER A 104 20.77 11.16 9.72
C SER A 104 22.18 11.45 10.26
N THR A 105 22.33 12.51 11.04
CA THR A 105 23.53 12.78 11.85
C THR A 105 23.29 12.28 13.26
N GLY A 106 23.35 10.97 13.43
CA GLY A 106 23.25 10.31 14.72
C GLY A 106 23.78 8.90 14.55
N GLU A 107 24.68 8.48 15.43
CA GLU A 107 25.05 7.06 15.46
C GLU A 107 23.77 6.24 15.63
N SER A 108 23.55 5.27 14.75
CA SER A 108 22.77 4.08 15.09
C SER A 108 23.49 3.42 16.26
N LYS A 109 23.36 3.98 17.46
CA LYS A 109 23.92 3.39 18.66
C LYS A 109 23.12 2.14 18.88
N ASN A 110 23.82 1.02 19.05
CA ASN A 110 23.37 -0.33 19.44
C ASN A 110 22.56 -0.35 20.75
N ASN A 111 21.53 0.48 20.85
CA ASN A 111 20.78 0.69 22.07
C ASN A 111 19.56 -0.21 22.03
N ARG A 112 19.64 -1.26 22.84
CA ARG A 112 18.51 -2.03 23.40
C ARG A 112 17.41 -1.13 24.00
N HIS A 113 17.66 0.18 24.14
CA HIS A 113 16.68 1.23 24.39
C HIS A 113 16.35 1.99 23.09
N TYR A 114 15.80 1.28 22.11
CA TYR A 114 15.12 1.93 20.99
C TYR A 114 13.99 2.76 21.59
N ASN A 115 14.07 4.08 21.47
CA ASN A 115 13.00 4.96 21.88
C ASN A 115 11.76 4.55 21.07
N SER A 116 10.74 4.01 21.74
CA SER A 116 9.55 3.36 21.13
C SER A 116 8.81 4.26 20.12
N ASN A 117 9.15 5.54 20.10
CA ASN A 117 8.60 6.59 19.26
C ASN A 117 9.10 6.58 17.80
N TYR A 118 10.29 6.03 17.50
CA TYR A 118 10.90 6.13 16.15
C TYR A 118 10.70 4.90 15.26
N ASN A 119 9.90 3.95 15.72
CA ASN A 119 9.77 2.63 15.15
C ASN A 119 8.57 2.56 14.19
N GLN A 120 8.70 3.21 13.02
CA GLN A 120 7.63 3.46 12.05
C GLN A 120 7.73 2.55 10.82
N PRO A 121 6.63 2.30 10.09
CA PRO A 121 6.62 1.36 8.96
C PRO A 121 7.53 1.79 7.81
N PHE A 122 8.10 0.83 7.08
CA PHE A 122 8.79 1.08 5.83
C PHE A 122 7.83 0.81 4.66
N TYR A 123 7.18 1.86 4.15
CA TYR A 123 6.18 1.74 3.09
C TYR A 123 6.78 1.19 1.80
N ALA A 124 6.32 -0.01 1.43
CA ALA A 124 6.72 -0.68 0.20
C ALA A 124 5.82 -0.29 -0.97
N PHE A 125 4.50 -0.37 -0.74
CA PHE A 125 3.47 -0.28 -1.76
C PHE A 125 2.31 0.62 -1.29
N ALA A 126 2.63 1.89 -0.99
CA ALA A 126 1.71 2.85 -0.37
C ALA A 126 0.93 2.21 0.81
N ASP A 127 -0.40 2.31 0.82
CA ASP A 127 -1.33 1.69 1.78
C ASP A 127 -1.92 0.35 1.29
N LEU A 128 -1.44 -0.16 0.15
CA LEU A 128 -1.83 -1.45 -0.42
C LEU A 128 -0.98 -2.61 0.15
N SER A 129 0.05 -2.27 0.92
CA SER A 129 0.88 -3.20 1.67
C SER A 129 0.80 -2.99 3.16
N THR A 130 1.02 -4.06 3.92
CA THR A 130 1.40 -3.96 5.32
C THR A 130 2.93 -4.07 5.41
N PRO A 131 3.63 -3.06 5.94
CA PRO A 131 5.09 -3.14 6.06
C PRO A 131 5.53 -4.20 7.05
N ALA A 132 6.38 -5.12 6.59
CA ALA A 132 6.91 -6.20 7.45
C ALA A 132 8.00 -5.69 8.38
N ILE A 133 8.67 -4.62 7.96
CA ILE A 133 9.83 -4.04 8.59
C ILE A 133 9.60 -2.54 8.80
N LYS A 134 10.44 -1.97 9.66
CA LYS A 134 10.36 -0.58 10.07
C LYS A 134 11.51 0.24 9.52
N ASN A 135 11.31 1.54 9.38
CA ASN A 135 12.33 2.49 8.95
C ASN A 135 13.09 3.02 10.18
N PRO A 136 14.36 2.65 10.37
CA PRO A 136 15.13 2.99 11.57
C PRO A 136 15.71 4.41 11.53
N TYR A 137 15.63 5.10 10.40
CA TYR A 137 16.29 6.39 10.19
C TYR A 137 15.36 7.55 10.52
N HIS A 138 15.84 8.64 11.13
CA HIS A 138 15.02 9.85 11.34
C HIS A 138 14.67 10.52 10.02
N TYR A 139 15.71 10.74 9.21
CA TYR A 139 15.57 11.28 7.86
C TYR A 139 16.05 10.25 6.86
N ALA A 140 15.21 9.96 5.87
CA ALA A 140 15.55 9.04 4.80
C ALA A 140 14.95 9.49 3.48
N PHE A 141 15.73 9.34 2.43
CA PHE A 141 15.29 9.33 1.06
C PHE A 141 15.53 7.94 0.49
N THR A 142 14.49 7.30 0.01
CA THR A 142 14.55 5.92 -0.48
C THR A 142 14.12 5.91 -1.93
N LEU A 143 14.90 5.21 -2.76
CA LEU A 143 14.53 4.85 -4.11
C LEU A 143 14.36 3.33 -4.18
N GLY A 144 13.37 2.85 -4.91
CA GLY A 144 13.15 1.41 -5.02
C GLY A 144 12.37 1.01 -6.25
N THR A 145 12.39 -0.30 -6.53
CA THR A 145 11.58 -0.93 -7.57
C THR A 145 10.69 -1.98 -6.93
N GLN A 146 9.52 -2.21 -7.49
CA GLN A 146 8.59 -3.24 -7.03
C GLN A 146 8.10 -4.06 -8.21
N GLY A 147 8.07 -5.37 -8.03
CA GLY A 147 7.43 -6.32 -8.92
C GLY A 147 6.08 -6.76 -8.35
N ILE A 148 5.01 -6.49 -9.07
CA ILE A 148 3.63 -6.82 -8.69
C ILE A 148 3.19 -7.98 -9.57
N LEU A 149 2.87 -9.12 -8.97
CA LEU A 149 2.36 -10.31 -9.63
C LEU A 149 0.89 -10.52 -9.25
N MET A 150 -0.02 -10.36 -10.19
CA MET A 150 -1.45 -10.53 -9.99
C MET A 150 -1.95 -11.82 -10.59
N LYS A 151 -2.90 -12.46 -9.89
CA LYS A 151 -3.67 -13.58 -10.44
C LYS A 151 -5.13 -13.49 -10.02
N ASN A 152 -5.98 -13.29 -11.01
CA ASN A 152 -7.42 -13.51 -10.90
C ASN A 152 -7.73 -14.96 -11.35
N PRO A 153 -8.63 -15.73 -10.69
CA PRO A 153 -8.98 -17.09 -11.10
C PRO A 153 -9.30 -17.30 -12.59
N LYS A 154 -9.79 -16.27 -13.28
CA LYS A 154 -10.20 -16.33 -14.69
C LYS A 154 -9.13 -15.82 -15.66
N GLU A 155 -7.97 -15.40 -15.17
CA GLU A 155 -6.93 -14.74 -15.99
C GLU A 155 -5.56 -15.38 -15.80
N ASN A 156 -4.68 -15.17 -16.79
CA ASN A 156 -3.28 -15.52 -16.67
C ASN A 156 -2.57 -14.61 -15.65
N PHE A 157 -1.41 -15.07 -15.16
CA PHE A 157 -0.55 -14.25 -14.32
C PHE A 157 -0.16 -12.96 -15.06
N LYS A 158 -0.30 -11.84 -14.36
CA LYS A 158 0.07 -10.50 -14.83
C LYS A 158 1.22 -10.00 -13.96
N PHE A 159 2.29 -9.50 -14.58
CA PHE A 159 3.45 -8.95 -13.87
C PHE A 159 3.67 -7.48 -14.25
N GLN A 160 3.95 -6.64 -13.26
CA GLN A 160 4.29 -5.23 -13.45
C GLN A 160 5.45 -4.80 -12.59
N GLN A 161 6.35 -4.00 -13.17
CA GLN A 161 7.42 -3.35 -12.45
C GLN A 161 7.15 -1.85 -12.31
N VAL A 162 7.16 -1.36 -11.07
CA VAL A 162 6.92 0.06 -10.74
C VAL A 162 8.06 0.65 -9.92
N GLY A 163 8.36 1.92 -10.17
CA GLY A 163 9.36 2.67 -9.42
C GLY A 163 8.76 3.34 -8.20
N THR A 164 9.57 3.52 -7.16
CA THR A 164 9.16 4.14 -5.91
C THR A 164 10.16 5.14 -5.41
N VAL A 165 9.62 6.18 -4.77
CA VAL A 165 10.36 7.18 -4.02
C VAL A 165 9.69 7.32 -2.67
N ASN A 166 10.47 7.34 -1.58
CA ASN A 166 9.95 7.56 -0.24
C ASN A 166 10.83 8.58 0.49
N LEU A 167 10.18 9.56 1.12
CA LEU A 167 10.78 10.55 1.98
C LEU A 167 10.25 10.35 3.39
N LYS A 168 11.17 10.21 4.35
CA LYS A 168 10.87 10.21 5.78
C LYS A 168 11.55 11.40 6.44
N ALA A 169 10.80 12.10 7.28
CA ALA A 169 11.29 13.13 8.19
C ALA A 169 10.61 12.97 9.55
N ASP A 170 11.32 12.35 10.49
CA ASP A 170 10.84 12.00 11.83
C ASP A 170 9.52 11.23 11.80
N GLU A 171 8.42 11.91 12.15
CA GLU A 171 7.05 11.36 12.22
C GLU A 171 6.35 11.30 10.87
N PHE A 172 6.85 12.03 9.88
CA PHE A 172 6.19 12.21 8.59
C PHE A 172 6.83 11.34 7.51
N HIS A 173 5.99 10.76 6.67
CA HIS A 173 6.35 9.96 5.51
C HIS A 173 5.60 10.45 4.29
N ILE A 174 6.29 10.50 3.16
CA ILE A 174 5.72 10.69 1.84
C ILE A 174 6.22 9.55 0.98
N PHE A 175 5.31 8.80 0.40
CA PHE A 175 5.62 7.72 -0.54
C PHE A 175 4.98 8.03 -1.88
N TYR A 176 5.73 7.85 -2.96
CA TYR A 176 5.27 8.01 -4.32
C TYR A 176 5.68 6.79 -5.15
N GLN A 177 4.77 6.34 -5.99
CA GLN A 177 5.00 5.27 -6.95
C GLN A 177 4.50 5.70 -8.33
N ASN A 178 5.23 5.28 -9.36
CA ASN A 178 4.79 5.41 -10.74
C ASN A 178 5.42 4.35 -11.65
N ASP A 179 4.72 3.94 -12.71
CA ASP A 179 5.16 2.96 -13.71
C ASP A 179 5.72 3.58 -15.01
N GLY A 180 5.50 4.88 -15.27
CA GLY A 180 5.88 5.57 -16.51
C GLY A 180 6.87 6.74 -16.36
N VAL A 181 6.91 7.42 -15.21
CA VAL A 181 7.70 8.65 -14.98
C VAL A 181 8.71 8.45 -13.84
N MET A 182 9.63 7.50 -14.05
CA MET A 182 10.73 7.16 -13.15
C MET A 182 12.00 6.83 -13.96
N LEU A 183 13.13 6.63 -13.27
CA LEU A 183 14.37 6.22 -13.92
C LEU A 183 14.18 4.86 -14.64
N PRO A 184 14.69 4.65 -15.87
CA PRO A 184 14.39 3.47 -16.69
C PRO A 184 14.70 2.11 -16.05
N PHE A 185 15.66 2.03 -15.11
CA PHE A 185 15.96 0.78 -14.41
C PHE A 185 14.96 0.44 -13.29
N MET A 186 14.10 1.38 -12.92
CA MET A 186 13.13 1.24 -11.83
C MET A 186 11.74 0.80 -12.32
N ILE A 187 11.45 0.95 -13.60
CA ILE A 187 10.13 0.70 -14.20
C ILE A 187 10.26 -0.16 -15.45
N ASP A 188 9.16 -0.80 -15.86
CA ASP A 188 9.10 -1.47 -17.15
C ASP A 188 8.63 -0.56 -18.30
N GLY A 189 8.16 0.67 -17.99
CA GLY A 189 7.88 1.72 -18.97
C GLY A 189 6.52 1.62 -19.65
N TYR A 190 5.62 0.79 -19.14
CA TYR A 190 4.28 0.57 -19.68
C TYR A 190 3.22 1.13 -18.71
N ASP A 191 2.21 1.85 -19.19
CA ASP A 191 1.08 2.34 -18.37
C ASP A 191 0.07 1.20 -18.13
N ARG A 192 0.04 0.68 -16.90
CA ARG A 192 -0.70 -0.54 -16.52
C ARG A 192 -1.33 -0.46 -15.14
N TRP A 193 -2.09 -1.51 -14.80
CA TRP A 193 -2.84 -1.77 -13.56
C TRP A 193 -2.49 -0.93 -12.33
N TYR A 194 -1.22 -0.80 -11.93
CA TYR A 194 -0.77 0.05 -10.81
C TYR A 194 0.00 1.29 -11.28
N THR A 195 -0.70 2.25 -11.87
CA THR A 195 -0.06 3.38 -12.54
C THR A 195 0.63 4.35 -11.60
N SER A 196 -0.04 4.73 -10.51
CA SER A 196 0.52 5.72 -9.59
C SER A 196 -0.06 5.61 -8.20
N SER A 197 0.78 5.86 -7.20
CA SER A 197 0.32 5.99 -5.82
C SER A 197 1.01 7.15 -5.14
N LEU A 198 0.30 7.83 -4.25
CA LEU A 198 0.83 8.83 -3.34
C LEU A 198 0.31 8.52 -1.94
N LEU A 199 1.17 8.48 -0.96
CA LEU A 199 0.80 8.33 0.44
C LEU A 199 1.50 9.41 1.25
N ILE A 200 0.74 10.09 2.09
CA ILE A 200 1.25 10.94 3.16
C ILE A 200 0.82 10.31 4.48
N ALA A 201 1.78 10.08 5.35
CA ALA A 201 1.55 9.43 6.63
C ALA A 201 2.23 10.19 7.76
N TRP A 202 1.58 10.24 8.90
CA TRP A 202 2.11 10.74 10.15
C TRP A 202 1.97 9.66 11.22
N HIS A 203 3.01 9.48 12.03
CA HIS A 203 3.10 8.45 13.06
C HIS A 203 3.53 9.04 14.38
N ARG A 204 2.93 8.56 15.48
CA ARG A 204 3.32 8.91 16.84
C ARG A 204 3.46 7.71 17.74
N SER A 205 3.91 7.98 18.97
CA SER A 205 4.06 6.98 20.02
C SER A 205 2.80 6.11 20.18
N ALA A 206 3.01 4.80 20.31
CA ALA A 206 1.93 3.81 20.43
C ALA A 206 1.04 4.00 21.68
N HIS A 207 1.46 4.82 22.64
CA HIS A 207 0.70 5.10 23.87
C HIS A 207 -0.45 6.09 23.67
N GLN A 208 -0.55 6.76 22.52
CA GLN A 208 -1.67 7.64 22.21
C GLN A 208 -2.88 6.85 21.71
N LEU A 209 -4.09 7.37 21.94
CA LEU A 209 -5.33 6.74 21.47
C LEU A 209 -5.30 6.56 19.95
N PHE A 210 -4.97 7.64 19.25
CA PHE A 210 -4.62 7.63 17.83
C PHE A 210 -3.12 7.81 17.68
N ASN A 211 -2.48 6.86 17.02
CA ASN A 211 -1.02 6.80 16.88
C ASN A 211 -0.55 6.95 15.42
N HIS A 212 -1.49 7.03 14.47
CA HIS A 212 -1.16 7.16 13.06
C HIS A 212 -2.31 7.81 12.29
N PHE A 213 -1.98 8.67 11.34
CA PHE A 213 -2.89 9.11 10.28
C PHE A 213 -2.23 8.93 8.92
N ALA A 214 -2.98 8.46 7.94
CA ALA A 214 -2.53 8.39 6.55
C ALA A 214 -3.61 8.86 5.58
N LEU A 215 -3.15 9.50 4.51
CA LEU A 215 -3.94 9.77 3.33
C LEU A 215 -3.22 9.15 2.14
N ALA A 216 -3.85 8.18 1.50
CA ALA A 216 -3.31 7.48 0.35
C ALA A 216 -4.21 7.67 -0.86
N TYR A 217 -3.61 7.94 -2.00
CA TYR A 217 -4.21 7.94 -3.32
C TYR A 217 -3.53 6.84 -4.13
N ASN A 218 -4.31 6.01 -4.80
CA ASN A 218 -3.82 5.01 -5.75
C ASN A 218 -4.64 5.15 -7.03
N ARG A 219 -3.96 5.07 -8.16
CA ARG A 219 -4.54 5.10 -9.49
C ARG A 219 -4.31 3.74 -10.13
N PHE A 220 -5.39 3.19 -10.65
CA PHE A 220 -5.39 1.99 -11.45
C PHE A 220 -5.80 2.33 -12.88
N THR A 221 -5.23 1.62 -13.85
CA THR A 221 -5.65 1.68 -15.25
C THR A 221 -5.87 0.30 -15.83
N GLY A 222 -6.78 0.21 -16.80
CA GLY A 222 -6.85 -0.95 -17.68
C GLY A 222 -5.60 -1.06 -18.53
N TYR A 223 -5.38 -2.25 -19.08
CA TYR A 223 -4.27 -2.53 -19.98
C TYR A 223 -4.73 -3.31 -21.22
N SER A 224 -4.38 -2.78 -22.39
CA SER A 224 -4.36 -3.54 -23.64
C SER A 224 -2.97 -3.39 -24.25
N PRO A 225 -2.32 -4.50 -24.65
CA PRO A 225 -0.96 -4.44 -25.20
C PRO A 225 -0.83 -3.39 -26.31
N LEU A 226 0.18 -2.52 -26.19
CA LEU A 226 0.52 -1.46 -27.14
C LEU A 226 -0.51 -0.35 -27.31
N SER A 227 -1.63 -0.36 -26.58
CA SER A 227 -2.72 0.61 -26.82
C SER A 227 -2.33 2.02 -26.39
N TYR A 228 -1.63 2.16 -25.26
CA TYR A 228 -1.12 3.45 -24.79
C TYR A 228 -0.03 3.99 -25.72
N GLU A 229 0.92 3.14 -26.11
CA GLU A 229 2.02 3.49 -27.01
C GLU A 229 1.52 3.86 -28.41
N LEU A 230 0.49 3.15 -28.90
CA LEU A 230 -0.18 3.45 -30.15
C LEU A 230 -0.85 4.82 -30.08
N ALA A 231 -1.68 5.07 -29.07
CA ALA A 231 -2.36 6.35 -28.86
C ALA A 231 -1.36 7.51 -28.83
N LYS A 232 -0.26 7.35 -28.08
CA LYS A 232 0.83 8.32 -28.02
C LYS A 232 1.50 8.54 -29.39
N LYS A 233 1.72 7.48 -30.16
CA LYS A 233 2.41 7.55 -31.46
C LYS A 233 1.54 8.16 -32.57
N ILE A 234 0.23 7.92 -32.55
CA ILE A 234 -0.71 8.50 -33.52
C ILE A 234 -1.22 9.88 -33.12
N GLY A 235 -0.88 10.35 -31.90
CA GLY A 235 -1.30 11.64 -31.38
C GLY A 235 -2.77 11.67 -30.93
N ASP A 236 -3.31 10.53 -30.51
CA ASP A 236 -4.65 10.47 -29.93
C ASP A 236 -4.64 10.97 -28.48
N ASN A 237 -5.74 11.61 -28.09
CA ASN A 237 -5.93 12.13 -26.74
C ASN A 237 -6.42 11.07 -25.76
N VAL A 238 -6.88 9.91 -26.24
CA VAL A 238 -7.43 8.84 -25.40
C VAL A 238 -6.83 7.49 -25.75
N VAL A 239 -6.75 6.62 -24.76
CA VAL A 239 -6.31 5.23 -24.94
C VAL A 239 -7.50 4.36 -25.30
N ASP A 240 -7.46 3.78 -26.51
CA ASP A 240 -8.45 2.80 -26.96
C ASP A 240 -8.06 1.38 -26.51
N TYR A 241 -8.87 0.82 -25.62
CA TYR A 241 -8.68 -0.56 -25.17
C TYR A 241 -9.28 -1.57 -26.14
N LYS A 242 -8.58 -2.69 -26.33
CA LYS A 242 -9.10 -3.81 -27.13
C LYS A 242 -10.35 -4.41 -26.50
N GLU A 243 -10.37 -4.54 -25.18
CA GLU A 243 -11.48 -5.09 -24.41
C GLU A 243 -12.15 -4.00 -23.58
N GLN A 244 -13.47 -3.84 -23.74
CA GLN A 244 -14.24 -2.81 -23.01
C GLN A 244 -14.17 -2.98 -21.48
N GLY A 245 -13.94 -4.21 -21.00
CA GLY A 245 -13.76 -4.49 -19.58
C GLY A 245 -12.55 -3.79 -18.97
N GLU A 246 -11.51 -3.49 -19.76
CA GLU A 246 -10.31 -2.81 -19.26
C GLU A 246 -10.61 -1.37 -18.80
N LEU A 247 -11.64 -0.72 -19.36
CA LEU A 247 -12.09 0.59 -18.90
C LEU A 247 -12.56 0.58 -17.45
N LEU A 248 -13.05 -0.56 -16.94
CA LEU A 248 -13.53 -0.69 -15.56
C LEU A 248 -12.39 -0.67 -14.53
N TYR A 249 -11.14 -0.88 -14.96
CA TYR A 249 -9.97 -0.79 -14.09
C TYR A 249 -9.40 0.63 -14.00
N ASN A 250 -9.93 1.58 -14.78
CA ASN A 250 -9.58 2.99 -14.68
C ASN A 250 -10.24 3.58 -13.44
N GLU A 251 -9.58 3.41 -12.29
CA GLU A 251 -10.12 3.80 -11.00
C GLU A 251 -9.15 4.64 -10.17
N ASP A 252 -9.70 5.70 -9.58
CA ASP A 252 -9.04 6.45 -8.51
C ASP A 252 -9.45 5.87 -7.17
N TYR A 253 -8.49 5.70 -6.28
CA TYR A 253 -8.71 5.10 -4.98
C TYR A 253 -8.08 5.98 -3.90
N LEU A 254 -8.92 6.65 -3.12
CA LEU A 254 -8.50 7.47 -1.99
C LEU A 254 -8.83 6.74 -0.70
N ARG A 255 -7.86 6.62 0.21
CA ARG A 255 -8.04 6.08 1.56
C ARG A 255 -7.52 7.05 2.59
N PHE A 256 -8.36 7.38 3.57
CA PHE A 256 -7.93 7.97 4.83
C PHE A 256 -7.88 6.88 5.90
N THR A 257 -6.78 6.81 6.64
CA THR A 257 -6.56 5.83 7.70
C THR A 257 -6.28 6.56 9.02
N ALA A 258 -6.95 6.13 10.08
CA ALA A 258 -6.65 6.51 11.46
C ALA A 258 -6.27 5.25 12.25
N GLY A 259 -5.03 5.18 12.71
CA GLY A 259 -4.53 4.10 13.56
C GLY A 259 -4.94 4.31 15.01
N HIS A 260 -5.70 3.37 15.57
CA HIS A 260 -6.18 3.38 16.94
C HIS A 260 -5.52 2.25 17.74
N SER A 261 -4.94 2.58 18.90
CA SER A 261 -4.06 1.67 19.66
C SER A 261 -4.72 0.38 20.15
N GLN A 262 -6.06 0.34 20.25
CA GLN A 262 -6.80 -0.84 20.74
C GLN A 262 -7.51 -1.67 19.66
N ILE A 263 -7.85 -1.08 18.51
CA ILE A 263 -8.70 -1.72 17.49
C ILE A 263 -8.00 -1.85 16.12
N GLY A 264 -6.81 -1.26 15.96
CA GLY A 264 -6.10 -1.22 14.69
C GLY A 264 -6.47 0.00 13.84
N ASN A 265 -6.41 -0.16 12.52
CA ASN A 265 -6.64 0.91 11.57
C ASN A 265 -8.13 1.02 11.22
N ILE A 266 -8.68 2.21 11.37
CA ILE A 266 -9.99 2.58 10.80
C ILE A 266 -9.73 3.23 9.45
N ASN A 267 -10.34 2.70 8.39
CA ASN A 267 -10.16 3.17 7.03
C ASN A 267 -11.46 3.73 6.47
N LEU A 268 -11.38 4.93 5.89
CA LEU A 268 -12.43 5.54 5.07
C LEU A 268 -11.92 5.57 3.63
N LYS A 269 -12.68 4.99 2.71
CA LYS A 269 -12.28 4.84 1.31
C LYS A 269 -13.28 5.53 0.40
N ALA A 270 -12.77 6.22 -0.61
CA ALA A 270 -13.53 6.75 -1.72
C ALA A 270 -12.92 6.22 -3.03
N ILE A 271 -13.75 5.61 -3.88
CA ILE A 271 -13.36 5.12 -5.19
C ILE A 271 -14.00 6.02 -6.23
N ASN A 272 -13.22 6.47 -7.21
CA ASN A 272 -13.57 7.48 -8.21
C ASN A 272 -14.21 8.74 -7.62
N PRO A 273 -13.57 9.36 -6.60
CA PRO A 273 -13.98 10.69 -6.22
C PRO A 273 -13.82 11.61 -7.44
N GLU A 274 -14.88 12.33 -7.83
CA GLU A 274 -14.86 13.31 -8.93
C GLU A 274 -13.97 14.54 -8.63
N LEU A 275 -12.95 14.36 -7.79
CA LEU A 275 -12.00 15.36 -7.34
C LEU A 275 -10.88 15.46 -8.37
N ARG A 276 -11.12 16.23 -9.44
CA ARG A 276 -10.14 16.49 -10.51
C ARG A 276 -8.79 17.00 -10.01
N VAL A 277 -8.76 17.65 -8.85
CA VAL A 277 -7.56 18.26 -8.24
C VAL A 277 -6.58 17.21 -7.70
N ILE A 278 -7.04 16.00 -7.35
CA ILE A 278 -6.19 14.92 -6.80
C ILE A 278 -5.80 13.86 -7.85
N GLN A 279 -6.22 14.01 -9.10
CA GLN A 279 -5.91 13.08 -10.19
C GLN A 279 -4.49 13.31 -10.73
N GLY A 280 -3.48 12.97 -9.91
CA GLY A 280 -2.07 13.21 -10.21
C GLY A 280 -1.62 12.64 -11.56
N GLN A 281 -2.12 11.47 -11.96
CA GLN A 281 -1.84 10.91 -13.30
C GLN A 281 -2.34 11.84 -14.42
N LYS A 282 -3.55 12.40 -14.31
CA LYS A 282 -4.06 13.33 -15.34
C LYS A 282 -3.24 14.60 -15.41
N ALA A 283 -2.75 15.11 -14.28
CA ALA A 283 -1.83 16.24 -14.27
C ALA A 283 -0.51 15.89 -14.98
N VAL A 284 0.04 14.70 -14.72
CA VAL A 284 1.24 14.19 -15.41
C VAL A 284 0.99 14.04 -16.91
N HIS A 285 -0.16 13.50 -17.32
CA HIS A 285 -0.52 13.32 -18.74
C HIS A 285 -0.70 14.68 -19.44
N TYR A 286 -1.32 15.65 -18.76
CA TYR A 286 -1.46 17.01 -19.24
C TYR A 286 -0.11 17.69 -19.44
N VAL A 287 0.76 17.66 -18.43
CA VAL A 287 2.07 18.33 -18.48
C VAL A 287 3.03 17.64 -19.45
N SER A 288 2.90 16.31 -19.61
CA SER A 288 3.79 15.51 -20.46
C SER A 288 3.24 15.26 -21.87
N ASN A 289 2.08 15.84 -22.21
CA ASN A 289 1.37 15.64 -23.48
C ASN A 289 1.17 14.15 -23.83
N MET A 290 0.59 13.39 -22.89
CA MET A 290 0.33 11.95 -23.02
C MET A 290 -1.18 11.66 -23.14
N PRO A 291 -1.58 10.56 -23.81
CA PRO A 291 -2.99 10.16 -23.94
C PRO A 291 -3.65 9.90 -22.58
N TYR A 292 -4.94 10.21 -22.43
CA TYR A 292 -5.71 9.99 -21.21
C TYR A 292 -6.41 8.64 -21.19
N HIS A 293 -6.59 8.11 -19.98
CA HIS A 293 -7.47 6.97 -19.74
C HIS A 293 -8.90 7.45 -19.53
N ILE A 294 -9.85 6.85 -20.24
CA ILE A 294 -11.27 7.16 -20.09
C ILE A 294 -11.74 6.60 -18.74
N ASP A 295 -12.19 7.48 -17.85
CA ASP A 295 -12.83 7.09 -16.58
C ASP A 295 -14.32 6.83 -16.84
N ASN A 296 -14.78 5.61 -16.57
CA ASN A 296 -16.20 5.23 -16.72
C ASN A 296 -16.87 4.90 -15.38
N SER A 297 -16.17 5.15 -14.27
CA SER A 297 -16.39 4.48 -13.00
C SER A 297 -17.04 5.44 -11.99
N GLN A 298 -18.01 4.93 -11.24
CA GLN A 298 -18.86 5.73 -10.34
C GLN A 298 -18.23 5.92 -8.97
N LEU A 299 -18.56 7.03 -8.30
CA LEU A 299 -18.18 7.29 -6.91
C LEU A 299 -18.72 6.21 -5.96
N ARG A 300 -17.85 5.60 -5.17
CA ARG A 300 -18.21 4.62 -4.13
C ARG A 300 -17.50 4.92 -2.81
N PHE A 301 -18.16 4.64 -1.70
CA PHE A 301 -17.57 4.80 -0.37
C PHE A 301 -17.51 3.46 0.36
N SER A 302 -16.49 3.28 1.20
CA SER A 302 -16.46 2.15 2.11
C SER A 302 -15.76 2.48 3.41
N VAL A 303 -16.11 1.75 4.45
CA VAL A 303 -15.48 1.82 5.76
C VAL A 303 -15.05 0.42 6.16
N ASP A 304 -13.85 0.30 6.70
CA ASP A 304 -13.34 -0.98 7.20
C ASP A 304 -12.41 -0.80 8.38
N VAL A 305 -12.26 -1.90 9.12
CA VAL A 305 -11.32 -2.01 10.21
C VAL A 305 -10.28 -3.06 9.83
N GLN A 306 -9.02 -2.65 9.87
CA GLN A 306 -7.88 -3.51 9.62
C GLN A 306 -7.12 -3.74 10.91
N SER A 307 -6.92 -5.01 11.24
CA SER A 307 -6.19 -5.42 12.42
C SER A 307 -4.92 -6.15 12.02
N GLN A 308 -3.78 -5.73 12.58
CA GLN A 308 -2.47 -6.29 12.26
C GLN A 308 -2.00 -7.20 13.40
N ILE A 309 -1.61 -8.42 13.04
CA ILE A 309 -1.06 -9.41 13.97
C ILE A 309 0.38 -9.66 13.57
N PHE A 310 1.28 -9.51 14.53
CA PHE A 310 2.68 -9.75 14.28
C PHE A 310 3.14 -11.05 14.93
N ILE A 311 3.77 -11.91 14.13
CA ILE A 311 4.24 -13.22 14.56
C ILE A 311 5.70 -13.07 14.99
N SER A 312 5.95 -12.50 16.18
CA SER A 312 7.33 -12.39 16.69
C SER A 312 7.54 -12.75 18.16
N LYS A 313 6.53 -13.30 18.84
CA LYS A 313 6.60 -13.48 20.30
C LYS A 313 7.40 -14.70 20.77
N HIS A 314 8.03 -15.49 19.89
CA HIS A 314 8.48 -16.84 20.25
C HIS A 314 9.99 -17.11 20.35
N LEU A 315 10.87 -16.14 20.08
CA LEU A 315 12.33 -16.38 20.14
C LEU A 315 13.06 -15.74 21.34
N ASN A 316 12.38 -14.99 22.21
CA ASN A 316 13.00 -14.37 23.38
C ASN A 316 13.17 -15.29 24.61
N ASN A 317 13.03 -16.61 24.46
CA ASN A 317 13.16 -17.56 25.57
C ASN A 317 14.45 -18.38 25.58
N GLU A 318 15.43 -18.10 24.71
CA GLU A 318 16.76 -18.69 24.86
C GLU A 318 17.62 -17.77 25.74
N LYS A 319 17.65 -18.13 27.03
CA LYS A 319 18.60 -17.62 28.02
C LYS A 319 20.02 -17.93 27.54
N HIS A 320 20.82 -16.88 27.31
CA HIS A 320 22.28 -16.95 27.38
C HIS A 320 22.77 -16.07 28.52
#